data_AF-A0A2V9H8D3-F1
#
_entry.id   AF-A0A2V9H8D3-F1
#
_cell.length_a   1.000
_cell.length_b   1.000
_cell.length_c   1.000
_cell.angle_alpha   90.00
_cell.angle_beta   90.00
_cell.angle_gamma   90.00
#
_symmetry.space_group_name_H-M   'P 1'
#
loop_
_entity.id
_entity.type
_entity.pdbx_description
1 polymer ?
#
loop_
_entity_poly.entity_id
_entity_poly.type
_entity_poly.pdbx_seq_one_letter_code
_entity_poly.pdbx_strand_id
1 'polypeptide(L)'
;MFTRRVFAGCAIALLAASGGGQEHQHGKGEKLGAVHFATSCSAEAQKEFDRAVALLHSFQFNHAIQGLNAALKIDRTCGIAHWGIALSQWSNPFAAGMKDNSQLQAGRESAERGKAAGAKTERERAYIAAVASLYSN
;
A
#
# COMPACT_ATOMS: atom_id res chain seq x y z
N MET A 1 55.66 -45.09 -41.36
CA MET A 1 56.25 -43.79 -40.95
C MET A 1 55.25 -42.69 -41.29
N PHE A 2 54.87 -41.90 -40.28
CA PHE A 2 54.08 -40.65 -40.31
C PHE A 2 52.59 -40.71 -40.68
N THR A 3 51.63 -39.99 -40.07
CA THR A 3 51.33 -39.60 -38.68
C THR A 3 49.82 -39.32 -38.69
N ARG A 4 49.08 -39.91 -37.77
CA ARG A 4 47.64 -39.76 -37.57
C ARG A 4 47.37 -38.37 -36.96
N ARG A 5 46.63 -37.48 -37.63
CA ARG A 5 46.13 -36.23 -37.02
C ARG A 5 44.63 -36.37 -36.76
N VAL A 6 44.30 -36.82 -35.56
CA VAL A 6 42.93 -36.75 -35.03
C VAL A 6 42.72 -35.33 -34.53
N PHE A 7 41.95 -34.53 -35.27
CA PHE A 7 41.41 -33.28 -34.73
C PHE A 7 40.24 -33.67 -33.83
N ALA A 8 40.50 -33.79 -32.52
CA ALA A 8 39.47 -33.86 -31.51
C ALA A 8 38.85 -32.46 -31.39
N GLY A 9 37.76 -32.22 -32.11
CA GLY A 9 36.93 -31.04 -31.90
C GLY A 9 36.16 -31.20 -30.58
N CYS A 10 36.60 -30.50 -29.53
CA CYS A 10 35.81 -30.32 -28.32
C CYS A 10 34.56 -29.50 -28.65
N ALA A 11 33.42 -30.16 -28.86
CA ALA A 11 32.13 -29.50 -28.87
C ALA A 11 31.78 -29.07 -27.44
N ILE A 12 31.91 -27.78 -27.15
CA ILE A 12 31.41 -27.17 -25.91
C ILE A 12 29.88 -27.15 -26.02
N ALA A 13 29.22 -28.11 -25.36
CA ALA A 13 27.78 -28.07 -25.17
C ALA A 13 27.45 -26.93 -24.19
N LEU A 14 26.91 -25.83 -24.71
CA LEU A 14 26.28 -24.79 -23.91
C LEU A 14 25.03 -25.39 -23.24
N LEU A 15 25.20 -25.88 -22.02
CA LEU A 15 24.09 -26.14 -21.11
C LEU A 15 23.47 -24.78 -20.77
N ALA A 16 22.40 -24.44 -21.47
CA ALA A 16 21.51 -23.36 -21.06
C ALA A 16 20.95 -23.76 -19.68
N ALA A 17 21.56 -23.23 -18.62
CA ALA A 17 20.96 -23.24 -17.30
C ALA A 17 19.68 -22.42 -17.40
N SER A 18 18.56 -23.11 -17.62
CA SER A 18 17.23 -22.57 -17.38
C SER A 18 17.20 -22.21 -15.90
N GLY A 19 17.49 -20.94 -15.60
CA GLY A 19 17.21 -20.36 -14.31
C GLY A 19 15.71 -20.46 -14.10
N GLY A 20 15.28 -21.56 -13.47
CA GLY A 20 13.93 -21.70 -12.96
C GLY A 20 13.76 -20.65 -11.88
N GLY A 21 13.29 -19.46 -12.26
CA GLY A 21 12.70 -18.53 -11.31
C GLY A 21 11.65 -19.32 -10.55
N GLN A 22 11.73 -19.34 -9.21
CA GLN A 22 10.69 -19.94 -8.41
C GLN A 22 9.38 -19.24 -8.73
N GLU A 23 8.52 -19.90 -9.50
CA GLU A 23 7.17 -19.41 -9.78
C GLU A 23 6.34 -19.64 -8.52
N HIS A 24 6.42 -18.67 -7.61
CA HIS A 24 5.55 -18.62 -6.45
C HIS A 24 4.12 -18.39 -6.95
N GLN A 25 3.31 -19.45 -6.97
CA GLN A 25 1.88 -19.32 -7.19
C GLN A 25 1.26 -18.56 -6.03
N HIS A 26 1.20 -17.24 -6.17
CA HIS A 26 0.30 -16.42 -5.36
C HIS A 26 -1.12 -16.86 -5.73
N GLY A 27 -1.87 -17.38 -4.74
CA GLY A 27 -3.25 -17.81 -4.96
C GLY A 27 -4.06 -16.72 -5.69
N LYS A 28 -5.00 -17.10 -6.56
CA LYS A 28 -5.70 -16.22 -7.51
C LYS A 28 -6.65 -15.16 -6.86
N GLY A 29 -6.48 -14.84 -5.60
CA GLY A 29 -7.31 -13.89 -4.88
C GLY A 29 -6.59 -13.26 -3.68
N GLU A 30 -7.03 -12.07 -3.34
CA GLU A 30 -6.60 -11.38 -2.11
C GLU A 30 -7.01 -12.21 -0.88
N LYS A 31 -6.06 -12.41 0.04
CA LYS A 31 -6.27 -13.10 1.32
C LYS A 31 -6.01 -12.12 2.47
N LEU A 32 -7.01 -11.31 2.79
CA LEU A 32 -6.99 -10.44 3.96
C LEU A 32 -7.78 -11.06 5.12
N GLY A 33 -7.44 -10.66 6.35
CA GLY A 33 -8.28 -10.90 7.51
C GLY A 33 -9.55 -10.06 7.48
N ALA A 34 -10.45 -10.30 8.43
CA ALA A 34 -11.64 -9.46 8.61
C ALA A 34 -11.31 -8.24 9.47
N VAL A 35 -11.68 -7.05 8.98
CA VAL A 35 -11.60 -5.80 9.73
C VAL A 35 -12.99 -5.19 9.75
N HIS A 36 -13.35 -4.62 10.90
CA HIS A 36 -14.42 -3.63 10.98
C HIS A 36 -13.90 -2.42 11.73
N PHE A 37 -13.73 -1.31 11.03
CA PHE A 37 -13.37 -0.02 11.60
C PHE A 37 -14.60 0.86 11.56
N ALA A 38 -15.26 1.05 12.69
CA ALA A 38 -16.51 1.81 12.73
C ALA A 38 -16.31 3.22 12.14
N THR A 39 -17.16 3.60 11.19
CA THR A 39 -17.20 4.95 10.61
C THR A 39 -18.62 5.49 10.54
N SER A 40 -18.74 6.77 10.22
CA SER A 40 -19.99 7.47 9.90
C SER A 40 -20.26 7.55 8.39
N CYS A 41 -19.47 6.81 7.59
CA CYS A 41 -19.61 6.72 6.15
C CYS A 41 -20.84 5.88 5.77
N SER A 42 -21.25 5.94 4.50
CA SER A 42 -22.30 5.06 3.98
C SER A 42 -21.91 3.58 4.12
N ALA A 43 -22.91 2.68 4.16
CA ALA A 43 -22.66 1.25 4.28
C ALA A 43 -21.85 0.67 3.10
N GLU A 44 -21.93 1.29 1.92
CA GLU A 44 -21.14 0.90 0.75
C GLU A 44 -19.68 1.39 0.89
N ALA A 45 -19.47 2.64 1.32
CA ALA A 45 -18.13 3.17 1.58
C ALA A 45 -17.44 2.45 2.75
N GLN A 46 -18.19 1.99 3.75
CA GLN A 46 -17.68 1.20 4.88
C GLN A 46 -16.97 -0.08 4.42
N LYS A 47 -17.46 -0.75 3.37
CA LYS A 47 -16.83 -1.96 2.83
C LYS A 47 -15.44 -1.68 2.25
N GLU A 48 -15.33 -0.62 1.44
CA GLU A 48 -14.04 -0.18 0.89
C GLU A 48 -13.09 0.30 1.98
N PHE A 49 -13.63 1.01 2.99
CA PHE A 49 -12.86 1.48 4.13
C PHE A 49 -12.29 0.32 4.94
N ASP A 50 -13.09 -0.69 5.29
CA ASP A 50 -12.66 -1.86 6.06
C ASP A 50 -11.58 -2.64 5.32
N ARG A 51 -11.75 -2.86 4.01
CA ARG A 51 -10.73 -3.48 3.17
C ARG A 51 -9.44 -2.66 3.14
N ALA A 52 -9.54 -1.34 2.98
CA ALA A 52 -8.38 -0.47 2.95
C ALA A 52 -7.62 -0.44 4.29
N VAL A 53 -8.33 -0.52 5.42
CA VAL A 53 -7.71 -0.64 6.74
C VAL A 53 -7.00 -1.99 6.91
N ALA A 54 -7.55 -3.09 6.39
CA ALA A 54 -6.86 -4.38 6.38
C ALA A 54 -5.55 -4.33 5.56
N LEU A 55 -5.56 -3.63 4.41
CA LEU A 55 -4.37 -3.39 3.59
C LEU A 55 -3.36 -2.48 4.29
N LEU A 56 -3.81 -1.41 4.94
CA LEU A 56 -2.98 -0.52 5.75
C LEU A 56 -2.22 -1.32 6.83
N HIS A 57 -2.90 -2.19 7.57
CA HIS A 57 -2.29 -3.05 8.59
C HIS A 57 -1.34 -4.10 8.00
N SER A 58 -1.51 -4.44 6.72
CA SER A 58 -0.63 -5.34 5.97
C SER A 58 0.53 -4.61 5.28
N PHE A 59 0.75 -3.33 5.60
CA PHE A 59 1.77 -2.46 5.00
C PHE A 59 1.63 -2.28 3.48
N GLN A 60 0.42 -2.50 2.93
CA GLN A 60 0.07 -2.32 1.52
C GLN A 60 -0.44 -0.89 1.28
N PHE A 61 0.38 0.11 1.59
CA PHE A 61 -0.04 1.51 1.69
C PHE A 61 -0.65 2.08 0.40
N ASN A 62 -0.09 1.77 -0.77
CA ASN A 62 -0.64 2.25 -2.05
C ASN A 62 -2.03 1.69 -2.33
N HIS A 63 -2.27 0.42 -2.02
CA HIS A 63 -3.60 -0.19 -2.17
C HIS A 63 -4.58 0.33 -1.13
N ALA A 64 -4.14 0.61 0.10
CA ALA A 64 -4.96 1.27 1.11
C ALA A 64 -5.41 2.66 0.64
N ILE A 65 -4.49 3.47 0.08
CA ILE A 65 -4.82 4.79 -0.48
C ILE A 65 -5.85 4.67 -1.61
N GLN A 66 -5.71 3.69 -2.51
CA GLN A 66 -6.68 3.46 -3.59
C GLN A 66 -8.07 3.10 -3.04
N GLY A 67 -8.16 2.19 -2.07
CA GLY A 67 -9.43 1.81 -1.44
C GLY A 67 -10.10 2.96 -0.68
N LEU A 68 -9.33 3.79 0.02
CA LEU A 68 -9.88 4.96 0.72
C LEU A 68 -10.36 6.05 -0.25
N ASN A 69 -9.67 6.23 -1.39
CA ASN A 69 -10.17 7.10 -2.46
C ASN A 69 -11.45 6.54 -3.09
N ALA A 70 -11.58 5.21 -3.22
CA ALA A 70 -12.82 4.59 -3.66
C ALA A 70 -13.95 4.83 -2.65
N ALA A 71 -13.70 4.71 -1.35
CA ALA A 71 -14.65 5.05 -0.31
C ALA A 71 -15.12 6.51 -0.40
N LEU A 72 -14.21 7.47 -0.65
CA LEU A 72 -14.55 8.89 -0.87
C LEU A 72 -15.35 9.13 -2.15
N LYS A 73 -15.12 8.33 -3.21
CA LYS A 73 -15.91 8.40 -4.45
C LYS A 73 -17.35 7.93 -4.22
N ILE A 74 -17.53 6.91 -3.38
CA ILE A 74 -18.83 6.36 -3.01
C ILE A 74 -19.57 7.31 -2.05
N ASP A 75 -18.87 7.79 -1.01
CA ASP A 75 -19.40 8.73 -0.03
C ASP A 75 -18.45 9.91 0.18
N ARG A 76 -18.75 11.02 -0.49
CA ARG A 76 -17.97 12.27 -0.36
C ARG A 76 -18.02 12.88 1.05
N THR A 77 -18.95 12.43 1.91
CA THR A 77 -19.05 12.86 3.30
C THR A 77 -18.25 11.99 4.28
N CYS A 78 -17.57 10.95 3.77
CA CYS A 78 -16.71 10.04 4.54
C CYS A 78 -15.37 10.70 4.91
N GLY A 79 -15.40 11.80 5.69
CA GLY A 79 -14.21 12.60 5.98
C GLY A 79 -13.08 11.83 6.66
N ILE A 80 -13.40 10.77 7.42
CA ILE A 80 -12.40 9.90 8.05
C ILE A 80 -11.54 9.13 7.03
N ALA A 81 -11.97 8.97 5.77
CA ALA A 81 -11.12 8.35 4.75
C ALA A 81 -9.84 9.15 4.49
N HIS A 82 -9.87 10.48 4.67
CA HIS A 82 -8.67 11.31 4.58
C HIS A 82 -7.64 10.99 5.67
N TRP A 83 -8.08 10.58 6.87
CA TRP A 83 -7.17 10.11 7.92
C TRP A 83 -6.40 8.86 7.45
N GLY A 84 -7.11 7.88 6.90
CA GLY A 84 -6.48 6.65 6.42
C GLY A 84 -5.50 6.91 5.28
N ILE A 85 -5.81 7.87 4.39
CA ILE A 85 -4.92 8.26 3.28
C ILE A 85 -3.66 8.92 3.84
N ALA A 86 -3.83 9.89 4.75
CA ALA A 86 -2.71 10.54 5.40
C ALA A 86 -1.84 9.56 6.19
N LEU A 87 -2.45 8.59 6.89
CA LEU A 87 -1.71 7.57 7.63
C LEU A 87 -0.99 6.60 6.70
N SER A 88 -1.59 6.24 5.57
CA SER A 88 -0.94 5.41 4.55
C SER A 88 0.24 6.12 3.89
N GLN A 89 0.14 7.43 3.67
CA GLN A 89 1.23 8.27 3.16
C GLN A 89 2.35 8.44 4.19
N TRP A 90 2.04 8.36 5.50
CA TRP A 90 3.09 8.31 6.52
C TRP A 90 3.93 7.04 6.38
N SER A 91 3.31 5.95 5.89
CA SER A 91 3.94 4.66 5.61
C SER A 91 4.52 4.03 6.89
N ASN A 92 5.50 3.15 6.74
CA ASN A 92 6.09 2.37 7.82
C ASN A 92 6.58 3.27 8.97
N PRO A 93 6.03 3.13 10.20
CA PRO A 93 6.44 3.94 11.35
C PRO A 93 7.87 3.64 11.80
N PHE A 94 8.44 2.48 11.47
CA PHE A 94 9.82 2.10 11.78
C PHE A 94 10.83 2.65 10.77
N ALA A 95 10.38 3.22 9.65
CA ALA A 95 11.21 3.89 8.66
C ALA A 95 11.29 5.42 8.94
N ALA A 96 11.46 5.80 10.20
CA ALA A 96 11.61 7.20 10.60
C ALA A 96 12.89 7.79 9.96
N GLY A 97 12.82 9.03 9.48
CA GLY A 97 13.94 9.70 8.80
C GLY A 97 14.18 9.28 7.34
N MET A 98 13.44 8.30 6.81
CA MET A 98 13.54 7.84 5.41
C MET A 98 12.39 8.34 4.52
N LYS A 99 11.61 9.31 4.99
CA LYS A 99 10.46 9.86 4.25
C LYS A 99 10.92 11.08 3.47
N ASP A 100 10.73 11.07 2.16
CA ASP A 100 11.05 12.24 1.34
C ASP A 100 10.03 13.38 1.54
N ASN A 101 10.43 14.60 1.18
CA ASN A 101 9.61 15.79 1.35
C ASN A 101 8.28 15.73 0.58
N SER A 102 8.25 15.06 -0.59
CA SER A 102 7.04 14.97 -1.40
C SER A 102 6.00 14.05 -0.76
N GLN A 103 6.44 12.94 -0.16
CA GLN A 103 5.59 12.05 0.62
C GLN A 103 5.03 12.76 1.86
N LEU A 104 5.88 13.47 2.60
CA LEU A 104 5.46 14.25 3.78
C LEU A 104 4.46 15.34 3.40
N GLN A 105 4.70 16.04 2.28
CA GLN A 105 3.78 17.05 1.77
C GLN A 105 2.43 16.45 1.39
N ALA A 106 2.42 15.33 0.66
CA ALA A 106 1.18 14.66 0.26
C ALA A 106 0.36 14.20 1.48
N GLY A 107 1.04 13.68 2.50
CA GLY A 107 0.44 13.32 3.79
C GLY A 107 -0.19 14.50 4.53
N ARG A 108 0.54 15.62 4.60
CA ARG A 108 0.06 16.88 5.18
C ARG A 108 -1.20 17.38 4.46
N GLU A 109 -1.19 17.39 3.13
CA GLU A 109 -2.35 17.81 2.34
C GLU A 109 -3.58 16.92 2.56
N SER A 110 -3.39 15.60 2.69
CA SER A 110 -4.48 14.69 3.04
C SER A 110 -5.03 14.97 4.44
N ALA A 111 -4.17 15.23 5.42
CA ALA A 111 -4.61 15.58 6.76
C ALA A 111 -5.40 16.90 6.78
N GLU A 112 -4.96 17.92 6.04
CA GLU A 112 -5.69 19.19 5.90
C GLU A 112 -7.03 19.01 5.17
N ARG A 113 -7.09 18.19 4.12
CA ARG A 113 -8.37 17.81 3.48
C ARG A 113 -9.32 17.14 4.48
N GLY A 114 -8.82 16.27 5.34
CA GLY A 114 -9.62 15.64 6.40
C GLY A 114 -10.19 16.66 7.39
N LYS A 115 -9.37 17.63 7.83
CA LYS A 115 -9.83 18.72 8.71
C LYS A 115 -10.91 19.56 8.04
N ALA A 116 -10.71 19.93 6.77
CA ALA A 116 -11.62 20.77 6.00
C ALA A 116 -12.94 20.07 5.67
N ALA A 117 -12.90 18.78 5.29
CA ALA A 117 -14.09 17.98 5.04
C ALA A 117 -14.93 17.80 6.32
N GLY A 118 -14.25 17.77 7.48
CA GLY A 118 -14.86 17.45 8.77
C GLY A 118 -15.27 15.98 8.86
N ALA A 119 -15.52 15.51 10.08
CA ALA A 119 -16.05 14.17 10.31
C ALA A 119 -17.25 14.24 11.26
N LYS A 120 -18.22 13.35 11.04
CA LYS A 120 -19.53 13.41 11.71
C LYS A 120 -19.39 13.08 13.20
N THR A 121 -18.43 12.23 13.57
CA THR A 121 -18.23 11.82 14.98
C THR A 121 -17.00 12.46 15.60
N GLU A 122 -17.01 12.58 16.93
CA GLU A 122 -15.86 13.06 17.70
C GLU A 122 -14.64 12.15 17.56
N ARG A 123 -14.85 10.83 17.60
CA ARG A 123 -13.78 9.85 17.40
C ARG A 123 -13.06 10.06 16.07
N GLU A 124 -13.82 10.27 14.99
CA GLU A 124 -13.23 10.48 13.68
C GLU A 124 -12.46 11.81 13.58
N ARG A 125 -12.99 12.88 14.18
CA ARG A 125 -12.26 14.16 14.27
C ARG A 125 -10.96 14.00 15.04
N ALA A 126 -10.96 13.21 16.12
CA ALA A 126 -9.76 12.93 16.90
C ALA A 126 -8.71 12.14 16.09
N TYR A 127 -9.12 11.15 15.29
CA TYR A 127 -8.20 10.45 14.37
C TYR A 127 -7.56 11.39 13.35
N ILE A 128 -8.35 12.27 12.72
CA ILE A 128 -7.86 13.27 11.77
C ILE A 128 -6.87 14.23 12.45
N ALA A 129 -7.18 14.68 13.66
CA ALA A 129 -6.26 15.52 14.42
C ALA A 129 -4.95 14.79 14.75
N ALA A 130 -5.02 13.54 15.20
CA ALA A 130 -3.85 12.74 15.56
C ALA A 130 -2.92 12.50 14.36
N VAL A 131 -3.46 12.17 13.18
CA VAL A 131 -2.61 11.96 12.00
C VAL A 131 -2.00 13.28 11.51
N ALA A 132 -2.70 14.41 11.65
CA ALA A 132 -2.14 15.72 11.31
C ALA A 132 -0.91 16.07 12.18
N SER A 133 -0.89 15.64 13.44
CA SER A 133 0.26 15.84 14.33
C SER A 133 1.52 15.14 13.83
N LEU A 134 1.42 14.02 13.09
CA LEU A 134 2.59 13.37 12.48
C LEU A 134 3.32 14.29 11.49
N TYR A 135 2.58 15.19 10.85
CA TYR A 135 3.11 16.11 9.86
C TYR A 135 3.43 17.49 10.43
N SER A 136 3.20 17.79 11.71
CA SER A 136 3.27 19.18 12.20
C SER A 136 4.68 19.70 12.51
N ASN A 137 5.72 18.89 12.25
CA ASN A 137 7.13 19.26 12.45
C ASN A 137 7.83 19.58 11.13
#